data_AF-A0A3L7MLU8-F1
#
_entry.id   AF-A0A3L7MLU8-F1
#
_cell.length_a   1.000
_cell.length_b   1.000
_cell.length_c   1.000
_cell.angle_alpha   90.00
_cell.angle_beta   90.00
_cell.angle_gamma   90.00
#
_symmetry.space_group_name_H-M   'P 1'
#
loop_
_entity.id
_entity.type
_entity.pdbx_description
1 polymer ?
#
loop_
_entity_poly.entity_id
_entity_poly.type
_entity_poly.pdbx_seq_one_letter_code
_entity_poly.pdbx_strand_id
1 'polypeptide(L)'
;MSQITDSDNPVRPPLGLPQGSVRALLTLLILGVVINEMMAGRDVDILWNETLLIALAHYFSRRRFLNIPPEVVPRLQKEGLLPPETRPLYLPTGVIRALILLTFGVAGFFLQKQGRLFDPKVLPIFGAVGAYISGMVIAYFAKWVMRPGVNSLLARWQDMQAMLVLITVASTAAIFFIHGPEGLPPWLRHASLFLSLYYFGAR
;
A
#
# COMPACT_ATOMS: atom_id res chain seq x y z
N MET A 1 32.66 -21.47 -36.31
CA MET A 1 32.64 -20.28 -35.44
C MET A 1 31.22 -20.12 -34.90
N SER A 2 30.93 -20.78 -33.78
CA SER A 2 29.61 -20.78 -33.15
C SER A 2 29.44 -19.53 -32.29
N GLN A 3 28.59 -18.60 -32.73
CA GLN A 3 28.14 -17.49 -31.88
C GLN A 3 27.23 -18.07 -30.78
N ILE A 4 27.77 -18.14 -29.57
CA ILE A 4 27.00 -18.32 -28.35
C ILE A 4 26.32 -16.97 -28.10
N THR A 5 25.06 -16.84 -28.49
CA THR A 5 24.21 -15.71 -28.09
C THR A 5 23.88 -15.87 -26.61
N ASP A 6 24.52 -15.04 -25.78
CA ASP A 6 24.39 -14.92 -24.32
C ASP A 6 23.03 -14.33 -23.88
N SER A 7 21.93 -14.72 -24.54
CA SER A 7 20.60 -14.11 -24.36
C SER A 7 19.55 -15.04 -23.75
N ASP A 8 19.91 -16.25 -23.32
CA ASP A 8 18.94 -17.27 -22.90
C ASP A 8 19.26 -17.90 -21.53
N ASN A 9 19.92 -17.14 -20.65
CA ASN A 9 19.93 -17.50 -19.23
C ASN A 9 18.62 -17.00 -18.61
N PRO A 10 17.64 -17.87 -18.29
CA PRO A 10 16.47 -17.45 -17.55
C PRO A 10 16.96 -16.86 -16.23
N VAL A 11 16.71 -15.57 -16.01
CA VAL A 11 17.09 -14.88 -14.77
C VAL A 11 16.49 -15.67 -13.62
N ARG A 12 17.32 -16.44 -12.93
CA ARG A 12 16.87 -17.35 -11.89
C ARG A 12 16.21 -16.49 -10.82
N PRO A 13 14.93 -16.75 -10.48
CA PRO A 13 14.28 -15.94 -9.48
C PRO A 13 15.01 -16.10 -8.14
N PRO A 14 15.05 -15.04 -7.31
CA PRO A 14 15.82 -15.05 -6.08
C PRO A 14 15.36 -16.19 -5.17
N LEU A 15 16.34 -16.92 -4.62
CA LEU A 15 16.14 -18.12 -3.78
C LEU A 15 15.36 -19.27 -4.44
N GLY A 16 15.17 -19.26 -5.77
CA GLY A 16 14.38 -20.28 -6.47
C GLY A 16 12.88 -20.23 -6.18
N LEU A 17 12.39 -19.16 -5.56
CA LEU A 17 10.97 -18.97 -5.23
C LEU A 17 10.23 -18.26 -6.38
N PRO A 18 8.90 -18.42 -6.51
CA PRO A 18 8.11 -17.64 -7.47
C PRO A 18 8.36 -16.13 -7.33
N GLN A 19 8.29 -15.37 -8.43
CA GLN A 19 8.55 -13.93 -8.36
C GLN A 19 7.62 -13.25 -7.34
N GLY A 20 8.19 -12.35 -6.54
CA GLY A 20 7.47 -11.64 -5.47
C GLY A 20 7.37 -12.37 -4.13
N SER A 21 7.83 -13.62 -4.02
CA SER A 21 7.82 -14.39 -2.76
C SER A 21 8.75 -13.81 -1.69
N VAL A 22 9.97 -13.42 -2.08
CA VAL A 22 10.94 -12.81 -1.14
C VAL A 22 10.37 -11.51 -0.55
N ARG A 23 9.75 -10.68 -1.39
CA ARG A 23 9.08 -9.45 -0.96
C ARG A 23 7.91 -9.72 -0.02
N ALA A 24 7.17 -10.82 -0.25
CA ALA A 24 6.06 -11.22 0.61
C ALA A 24 6.58 -11.61 1.99
N LEU A 25 7.62 -12.43 2.02
CA LEU A 25 8.26 -12.84 3.26
C LEU A 25 8.80 -11.64 4.03
N LEU A 26 9.53 -10.73 3.36
CA LEU A 26 10.02 -9.50 3.99
C LEU A 26 8.87 -8.68 4.58
N THR A 27 7.77 -8.52 3.84
CA THR A 27 6.61 -7.75 4.33
C THR A 27 5.98 -8.39 5.56
N LEU A 28 5.84 -9.72 5.57
CA LEU A 28 5.29 -10.44 6.71
C LEU A 28 6.22 -10.38 7.93
N LEU A 29 7.54 -10.42 7.72
CA LEU A 29 8.52 -10.27 8.80
C LEU A 29 8.49 -8.86 9.38
N ILE A 30 8.51 -7.82 8.54
CA ILE A 30 8.38 -6.42 8.96
C ILE A 30 7.10 -6.22 9.75
N LEU A 31 5.97 -6.73 9.23
CA LEU A 31 4.69 -6.68 9.90
C LEU A 31 4.72 -7.37 11.26
N GLY A 32 5.32 -8.55 11.35
CA GLY A 32 5.47 -9.30 12.59
C GLY A 32 6.27 -8.55 13.63
N VAL A 33 7.40 -7.93 13.24
CA VAL A 33 8.22 -7.10 14.13
C VAL A 33 7.42 -5.91 14.64
N VAL A 34 6.80 -5.12 13.75
CA VAL A 34 6.02 -3.93 14.14
C VAL A 34 4.88 -4.29 15.09
N ILE A 35 4.15 -5.37 14.81
CA ILE A 35 3.03 -5.82 15.66
C ILE A 35 3.54 -6.31 17.01
N ASN A 36 4.64 -7.07 17.03
CA ASN A 36 5.24 -7.55 18.28
C ASN A 36 5.70 -6.39 19.18
N GLU A 37 6.37 -5.38 18.62
CA GLU A 37 6.78 -4.17 19.34
C GLU A 37 5.56 -3.43 19.92
N MET A 38 4.50 -3.23 19.13
CA MET A 38 3.27 -2.58 19.58
C MET A 38 2.59 -3.36 20.71
N MET A 39 2.45 -4.68 20.56
CA MET A 39 1.82 -5.54 21.57
C MET A 39 2.64 -5.56 22.87
N ALA A 40 3.96 -5.57 22.77
CA ALA A 40 4.87 -5.47 23.90
C ALA A 40 4.91 -4.07 24.55
N GLY A 41 4.32 -3.05 23.90
CA GLY A 41 4.36 -1.67 24.39
C GLY A 41 5.71 -0.98 24.28
N ARG A 42 6.56 -1.49 23.40
CA ARG A 42 7.83 -0.87 23.07
C ARG A 42 7.63 0.17 21.97
N ASP A 43 8.57 1.11 21.90
CA ASP A 43 8.59 2.10 20.84
C ASP A 43 8.99 1.42 19.53
N VAL A 44 8.18 1.61 18.50
CA VAL A 44 8.50 1.11 17.16
C VAL A 44 9.49 2.09 16.53
N ASP A 45 10.65 1.57 16.13
CA ASP A 45 11.65 2.34 15.39
C ASP A 45 11.02 2.97 14.15
N ILE A 46 11.37 4.23 13.89
CA ILE A 46 10.90 4.97 12.71
C ILE A 46 11.20 4.22 11.41
N LEU A 47 12.34 3.54 11.33
CA LEU A 47 12.74 2.74 10.16
C LEU A 47 11.79 1.58 9.92
N TRP A 48 11.34 0.90 10.97
CA TRP A 48 10.36 -0.18 10.84
C TRP A 48 9.01 0.35 10.36
N ASN A 49 8.58 1.50 10.85
CA ASN A 49 7.36 2.16 10.42
C ASN A 49 7.41 2.58 8.94
N GLU A 50 8.49 3.25 8.52
CA GLU A 50 8.67 3.66 7.12
C GLU A 50 8.72 2.45 6.17
N THR A 51 9.47 1.42 6.55
CA THR A 51 9.58 0.20 5.75
C THR A 51 8.23 -0.51 5.62
N LEU A 52 7.43 -0.53 6.69
CA LEU A 52 6.06 -1.04 6.65
C LEU A 52 5.21 -0.23 5.67
N LEU A 53 5.24 1.10 5.71
CA LEU A 53 4.47 1.94 4.79
C LEU A 53 4.85 1.71 3.32
N ILE A 54 6.15 1.55 3.03
CA ILE A 54 6.63 1.20 1.69
C ILE A 54 6.10 -0.16 1.26
N ALA A 55 6.14 -1.16 2.15
CA ALA A 55 5.63 -2.49 1.89
C ALA A 55 4.11 -2.49 1.65
N LEU A 56 3.35 -1.70 2.42
CA LEU A 56 1.92 -1.50 2.22
C LEU A 56 1.63 -0.88 0.86
N ALA A 57 2.29 0.23 0.53
CA ALA A 57 2.16 0.88 -0.76
C ALA A 57 2.43 -0.10 -1.90
N HIS A 58 3.47 -0.92 -1.79
CA HIS A 58 3.78 -1.94 -2.77
C HIS A 58 2.67 -2.99 -2.90
N TYR A 59 2.22 -3.55 -1.77
CA TYR A 59 1.27 -4.66 -1.80
C TYR A 59 -0.12 -4.22 -2.20
N PHE A 60 -0.55 -3.03 -1.82
CA PHE A 60 -1.92 -2.57 -2.03
C PHE A 60 -2.09 -1.67 -3.23
N SER A 61 -1.03 -1.03 -3.75
CA SER A 61 -1.08 -0.38 -5.05
C SER A 61 -1.48 -1.42 -6.09
N ARG A 62 -2.70 -1.25 -6.64
CA ARG A 62 -3.13 -2.06 -7.78
C ARG A 62 -2.37 -1.51 -8.97
N ARG A 63 -1.22 -2.12 -9.30
CA ARG A 63 -0.67 -1.96 -10.65
C ARG A 63 -1.73 -2.49 -11.61
N ARG A 64 -2.49 -1.55 -12.17
CA ARG A 64 -3.53 -1.74 -13.18
C ARG A 64 -2.80 -2.13 -14.46
N PHE A 65 -2.20 -3.32 -14.47
CA PHE A 65 -1.56 -3.89 -15.63
C PHE A 65 -2.67 -4.21 -16.62
N LEU A 66 -2.98 -3.21 -17.45
CA LEU A 66 -3.78 -3.24 -18.66
C LEU A 66 -5.18 -3.84 -18.45
N ASN A 67 -6.22 -3.09 -18.81
CA ASN A 67 -7.60 -3.57 -18.81
C ASN A 67 -7.78 -4.56 -19.99
N ILE A 68 -6.99 -5.64 -20.01
CA ILE A 68 -7.02 -6.68 -21.03
C ILE A 68 -8.27 -7.50 -20.73
N PRO A 69 -9.17 -7.69 -21.71
CA PRO A 69 -10.33 -8.54 -21.50
C PRO A 69 -9.86 -9.93 -21.04
N PRO A 70 -10.49 -10.54 -20.02
CA PRO A 70 -10.03 -11.80 -19.42
C PRO A 70 -9.96 -12.96 -20.42
N GLU A 71 -10.67 -12.83 -21.55
CA GLU A 71 -10.67 -13.75 -22.68
C GLU A 71 -9.35 -13.73 -23.49
N VAL A 72 -8.62 -12.60 -23.49
CA VAL A 72 -7.39 -12.40 -24.28
C VAL A 72 -6.13 -12.69 -23.47
N VAL A 73 -6.20 -12.63 -22.13
CA VAL A 73 -5.09 -12.94 -21.22
C VAL A 73 -4.48 -14.34 -21.47
N PRO A 74 -5.25 -15.44 -21.55
CA PRO A 74 -4.67 -16.76 -21.81
C PRO A 74 -4.09 -16.91 -23.22
N ARG A 75 -4.54 -16.10 -24.20
CA ARG A 75 -3.96 -16.09 -25.56
C ARG A 75 -2.64 -15.33 -25.57
N LEU A 76 -2.59 -14.15 -24.96
CA LEU A 76 -1.38 -13.32 -24.85
C LEU A 76 -0.29 -13.97 -23.98
N GLN A 77 -0.66 -14.76 -22.97
CA GLN A 77 0.28 -15.58 -22.20
C GLN A 77 0.85 -16.76 -23.02
N LYS A 78 0.03 -17.38 -23.88
CA LYS A 78 0.50 -18.43 -24.81
C LYS A 78 1.40 -17.88 -25.91
N GLU A 79 1.16 -16.65 -26.33
CA GLU A 79 1.94 -15.94 -27.36
C GLU A 79 3.24 -15.31 -26.81
N GLY A 80 3.52 -15.44 -25.51
CA GLY A 80 4.72 -14.88 -24.87
C GLY A 80 4.70 -13.34 -24.73
N LEU A 81 3.58 -12.70 -25.06
CA LEU A 81 3.39 -11.24 -25.00
C LEU A 81 3.03 -10.74 -23.59
N LEU A 82 2.59 -11.65 -22.70
CA LEU A 82 2.39 -11.37 -21.28
C LEU A 82 3.19 -12.36 -20.42
N PRO A 83 3.97 -11.88 -19.44
CA PRO A 83 4.57 -12.77 -18.46
C PRO A 83 3.46 -13.52 -17.68
N PRO A 84 3.65 -14.82 -17.38
CA PRO A 84 2.67 -15.59 -16.63
C PRO A 84 2.43 -14.99 -15.24
N GLU A 85 1.18 -15.07 -14.78
CA GLU A 85 0.78 -14.50 -13.49
C GLU A 85 1.48 -15.21 -12.33
N THR A 86 2.56 -14.60 -11.84
CA THR A 86 3.36 -15.15 -10.75
C THR A 86 2.63 -15.05 -9.41
N ARG A 87 2.39 -16.20 -8.78
CA ARG A 87 1.80 -16.33 -7.45
C ARG A 87 2.89 -16.24 -6.39
N PRO A 88 3.03 -15.12 -5.66
CA PRO A 88 4.03 -15.02 -4.60
C PRO A 88 3.73 -16.06 -3.53
N LEU A 89 4.76 -16.83 -3.14
CA LEU A 89 4.70 -17.90 -2.14
C LEU A 89 3.69 -19.03 -2.46
N TYR A 90 3.34 -19.21 -3.75
CA TYR A 90 2.28 -20.12 -4.20
C TYR A 90 0.87 -19.81 -3.64
N LEU A 91 0.69 -18.65 -3.01
CA LEU A 91 -0.58 -18.27 -2.42
C LEU A 91 -1.53 -17.66 -3.47
N PRO A 92 -2.86 -17.83 -3.29
CA PRO A 92 -3.86 -17.11 -4.07
C PRO A 92 -3.63 -15.59 -4.04
N THR A 93 -3.95 -14.93 -5.15
CA THR A 93 -3.83 -13.48 -5.26
C THR A 93 -4.63 -12.79 -4.15
N GLY A 94 -3.98 -11.90 -3.41
CA GLY A 94 -4.62 -11.15 -2.32
C GLY A 94 -4.53 -11.76 -0.93
N VAL A 95 -3.99 -12.98 -0.75
CA VAL A 95 -3.80 -13.55 0.60
C VAL A 95 -2.89 -12.69 1.47
N ILE A 96 -1.79 -12.18 0.93
CA ILE A 96 -0.87 -11.29 1.68
C ILE A 96 -1.60 -10.03 2.14
N ARG A 97 -2.43 -9.44 1.27
CA ARG A 97 -3.27 -8.27 1.63
C ARG A 97 -4.24 -8.62 2.75
N ALA A 98 -4.92 -9.76 2.64
CA ALA A 98 -5.86 -10.23 3.66
C ALA A 98 -5.15 -10.49 5.00
N LEU A 99 -3.95 -11.09 4.98
CA LEU A 99 -3.13 -11.30 6.17
C LEU A 99 -2.74 -9.96 6.82
N ILE A 100 -2.30 -8.98 6.03
CA ILE A 100 -1.98 -7.65 6.56
C ILE A 100 -3.20 -7.01 7.23
N LEU A 101 -4.35 -7.01 6.54
CA LEU A 101 -5.60 -6.45 7.08
C LEU A 101 -6.06 -7.19 8.35
N LEU A 102 -6.00 -8.52 8.33
CA LEU A 102 -6.37 -9.36 9.46
C LEU A 102 -5.47 -9.08 10.66
N THR A 103 -4.15 -9.05 10.47
CA THR A 103 -3.18 -8.81 11.53
C THR A 103 -3.39 -7.43 12.17
N PHE A 104 -3.58 -6.37 11.37
CA PHE A 104 -3.90 -5.05 11.91
C PHE A 104 -5.25 -5.01 12.61
N GLY A 105 -6.27 -5.69 12.06
CA GLY A 105 -7.59 -5.77 12.68
C GLY A 105 -7.56 -6.49 14.04
N VAL A 106 -6.84 -7.61 14.13
CA VAL A 106 -6.66 -8.37 15.37
C VAL A 106 -5.85 -7.56 16.38
N ALA A 107 -4.72 -6.98 15.99
CA ALA A 107 -3.92 -6.13 16.86
C ALA A 107 -4.73 -4.93 17.39
N GLY A 108 -5.50 -4.27 16.52
CA GLY A 108 -6.36 -3.15 16.90
C GLY A 108 -7.44 -3.57 17.90
N PHE A 109 -8.08 -4.73 17.70
CA PHE A 109 -9.07 -5.27 18.62
C PHE A 109 -8.47 -5.57 20.00
N PHE A 110 -7.30 -6.22 20.05
CA PHE A 110 -6.62 -6.50 21.31
C PHE A 110 -6.16 -5.22 22.04
N LEU A 111 -5.58 -4.26 21.31
CA LEU A 111 -5.13 -2.99 21.88
C LEU A 111 -6.30 -2.14 22.37
N GLN A 112 -7.44 -2.17 21.68
CA GLN A 112 -8.68 -1.52 22.14
C GLN A 112 -9.19 -2.14 23.44
N LYS A 113 -9.15 -3.47 23.56
CA LYS A 113 -9.51 -4.18 24.80
C LYS A 113 -8.60 -3.82 25.98
N GLN A 114 -7.34 -3.50 25.71
CA GLN A 114 -6.38 -3.04 26.72
C GLN A 114 -6.44 -1.53 26.99
N GLY A 115 -7.27 -0.77 26.26
CA GLY A 115 -7.32 0.69 26.36
C GLY A 115 -6.07 1.41 25.81
N ARG A 116 -5.24 0.70 25.04
CA ARG A 116 -3.93 1.17 24.55
C ARG A 116 -3.93 1.58 23.07
N LEU A 117 -5.09 1.55 22.41
CA LEU A 117 -5.19 1.93 21.00
C LEU A 117 -4.83 3.40 20.75
N PHE A 118 -5.15 4.27 21.71
CA PHE A 118 -4.88 5.70 21.66
C PHE A 118 -3.55 6.09 22.34
N ASP A 119 -2.71 5.11 22.64
CA ASP A 119 -1.37 5.35 23.17
C ASP A 119 -0.56 6.16 22.12
N PRO A 120 0.13 7.25 22.50
CA PRO A 120 0.97 8.04 21.60
C PRO A 120 1.98 7.22 20.78
N LYS A 121 2.36 6.03 21.26
CA LYS A 121 3.26 5.10 20.58
C LYS A 121 2.60 4.32 19.45
N VAL A 122 1.32 3.98 19.62
CA VAL A 122 0.54 3.09 18.72
C VAL A 122 -0.26 3.91 17.71
N LEU A 123 -0.80 5.04 18.16
CA LEU A 123 -1.71 5.89 17.41
C LEU A 123 -1.12 6.38 16.07
N PRO A 124 0.17 6.76 15.96
CA PRO A 124 0.74 7.19 14.67
C PRO A 124 0.76 6.07 13.63
N ILE A 125 1.08 4.84 14.05
CA ILE A 125 1.17 3.67 13.16
C ILE A 125 -0.25 3.27 12.72
N PHE A 126 -1.18 3.13 13.66
CA PHE A 126 -2.57 2.83 13.35
C PHE A 126 -3.24 3.96 12.55
N GLY A 127 -2.88 5.21 12.82
CA GLY A 127 -3.34 6.36 12.05
C GLY A 127 -2.85 6.30 10.61
N ALA A 128 -1.56 6.02 10.39
CA ALA A 128 -0.98 5.93 9.06
C ALA A 128 -1.55 4.74 8.25
N VAL A 129 -1.55 3.55 8.86
CA VAL A 129 -2.09 2.33 8.24
C VAL A 129 -3.60 2.42 8.06
N GLY A 130 -4.31 2.97 9.04
CA GLY A 130 -5.76 3.20 8.99
C GLY A 130 -6.15 4.19 7.90
N ALA A 131 -5.42 5.30 7.75
CA ALA A 131 -5.61 6.25 6.65
C ALA A 131 -5.48 5.53 5.30
N TYR A 132 -4.41 4.75 5.14
CA TYR A 132 -4.15 4.00 3.91
C TYR A 132 -5.25 2.97 3.61
N ILE A 133 -5.64 2.15 4.59
CA ILE A 133 -6.70 1.15 4.43
C ILE A 133 -8.04 1.82 4.14
N SER A 134 -8.36 2.94 4.81
CA SER A 134 -9.60 3.67 4.60
C SER A 134 -9.74 4.18 3.16
N GLY A 135 -8.65 4.68 2.56
CA GLY A 135 -8.60 5.07 1.15
C GLY A 135 -8.99 3.91 0.23
N MET A 136 -8.43 2.74 0.46
CA MET A 136 -8.69 1.53 -0.33
C MET A 136 -10.13 1.05 -0.20
N VAL A 137 -10.65 1.01 1.03
CA VAL A 137 -12.02 0.58 1.32
C VAL A 137 -13.00 1.55 0.65
N ILE A 138 -12.81 2.86 0.82
CA ILE A 138 -13.66 3.88 0.21
C ILE A 138 -13.60 3.80 -1.32
N ALA A 139 -12.43 3.62 -1.91
CA ALA A 139 -12.29 3.46 -3.36
C ALA A 139 -12.98 2.19 -3.88
N TYR A 140 -12.95 1.11 -3.11
CA TYR A 140 -13.66 -0.13 -3.44
C TYR A 140 -15.18 0.07 -3.42
N PHE A 141 -15.71 0.65 -2.34
CA PHE A 141 -17.14 0.96 -2.22
C PHE A 141 -17.61 1.99 -3.25
N ALA A 142 -16.84 3.04 -3.51
CA ALA A 142 -17.15 4.05 -4.51
C ALA A 142 -17.30 3.42 -5.90
N LYS A 143 -16.41 2.49 -6.28
CA LYS A 143 -16.52 1.75 -7.55
C LYS A 143 -17.71 0.79 -7.59
N TRP A 144 -18.11 0.23 -6.45
CA TRP A 144 -19.27 -0.66 -6.38
C TRP A 144 -20.60 0.11 -6.50
N VAL A 145 -20.70 1.25 -5.82
CA VAL A 145 -21.88 2.11 -5.82
C VAL A 145 -21.99 2.90 -7.12
N MET A 146 -20.89 3.49 -7.60
CA MET A 146 -20.85 4.26 -8.83
C MET A 146 -20.58 3.32 -10.02
N ARG A 147 -21.66 2.85 -10.67
CA ARG A 147 -21.58 1.95 -11.83
C ARG A 147 -20.75 2.57 -12.97
N PRO A 148 -19.99 1.76 -13.77
CA PRO A 148 -19.03 2.24 -14.78
C PRO A 148 -19.61 2.99 -15.99
N GLY A 149 -20.94 3.17 -16.06
CA GLY A 149 -21.63 3.75 -17.22
C GLY A 149 -21.74 5.29 -17.20
N VAL A 150 -21.51 5.94 -16.06
CA VAL A 150 -21.67 7.40 -15.90
C VAL A 150 -20.32 8.02 -15.49
N ASN A 151 -19.34 7.94 -16.38
CA ASN A 151 -17.91 8.28 -16.16
C ASN A 151 -17.59 9.75 -15.81
N SER A 152 -18.58 10.56 -15.42
CA SER A 152 -18.40 11.96 -14.97
C SER A 152 -18.24 12.06 -13.45
N LEU A 153 -19.05 11.33 -12.67
CA LEU A 153 -19.11 11.54 -11.21
C LEU A 153 -17.93 10.93 -10.47
N LEU A 154 -17.52 9.70 -10.84
CA LEU A 154 -16.36 9.06 -10.24
C LEU A 154 -15.06 9.78 -10.60
N ALA A 155 -14.96 10.30 -11.83
CA ALA A 155 -13.82 11.11 -12.28
C ALA A 155 -13.73 12.42 -11.50
N ARG A 156 -14.82 13.20 -11.43
CA ARG A 156 -14.89 14.44 -10.64
C ARG A 156 -14.59 14.22 -9.16
N TRP A 157 -15.07 13.12 -8.57
CA TRP A 157 -14.75 12.78 -7.19
C TRP A 157 -13.25 12.52 -6.99
N GLN A 158 -12.63 11.77 -7.90
CA GLN A 158 -11.18 11.52 -7.87
C GLN A 158 -10.38 12.82 -8.07
N ASP A 159 -10.82 13.70 -8.97
CA ASP A 159 -10.17 14.99 -9.24
C ASP A 159 -10.26 15.92 -8.02
N MET A 160 -11.42 15.96 -7.35
CA MET A 160 -11.59 16.74 -6.13
C MET A 160 -10.72 16.21 -4.99
N GLN A 161 -10.62 14.88 -4.83
CA GLN A 161 -9.71 14.26 -3.86
C GLN A 161 -8.25 14.60 -4.17
N ALA A 162 -7.84 14.53 -5.44
CA ALA A 162 -6.49 14.87 -5.86
C ALA A 162 -6.18 16.36 -5.60
N MET A 163 -7.08 17.28 -5.95
CA MET A 163 -6.93 18.71 -5.67
C MET A 163 -6.77 18.97 -4.17
N LEU A 164 -7.63 18.38 -3.34
CA LEU A 164 -7.60 18.57 -1.89
C LEU A 164 -6.25 18.12 -1.30
N VAL A 165 -5.76 16.95 -1.72
CA VAL A 165 -4.45 16.42 -1.30
C VAL A 165 -3.32 17.34 -1.78
N LEU A 166 -3.32 17.73 -3.05
CA LEU A 166 -2.29 18.59 -3.63
C LEU A 166 -2.24 19.96 -2.95
N ILE A 167 -3.39 20.60 -2.73
CA ILE A 167 -3.46 21.90 -2.03
C ILE A 167 -2.90 21.74 -0.61
N THR A 168 -3.34 20.72 0.12
CA THR A 168 -2.92 20.54 1.52
C THR A 168 -1.41 20.29 1.63
N VAL A 169 -0.87 19.42 0.76
CA VAL A 169 0.57 19.11 0.73
C VAL A 169 1.37 20.32 0.23
N ALA A 170 0.91 21.04 -0.79
CA ALA A 170 1.57 22.23 -1.29
C ALA A 170 1.60 23.36 -0.26
N SER A 171 0.49 23.60 0.46
CA SER A 171 0.46 24.57 1.57
C SER A 171 1.40 24.16 2.71
N THR A 172 1.44 22.87 3.05
CA THR A 172 2.37 22.32 4.05
C THR A 172 3.83 22.56 3.63
N ALA A 173 4.17 22.21 2.38
CA ALA A 173 5.50 22.40 1.84
C ALA A 173 5.89 23.89 1.79
N ALA A 174 4.99 24.76 1.33
CA ALA A 174 5.23 26.20 1.28
C ALA A 174 5.53 26.78 2.67
N ILE A 175 4.73 26.42 3.69
CA ILE A 175 4.97 26.88 5.07
C ILE A 175 6.30 26.33 5.58
N PHE A 176 6.60 25.06 5.33
CA PHE A 176 7.85 24.43 5.74
C PHE A 176 9.08 25.12 5.11
N PHE A 177 9.03 25.45 3.81
CA PHE A 177 10.14 26.10 3.13
C PHE A 177 10.33 27.56 3.55
N ILE A 178 9.25 28.27 3.91
CA ILE A 178 9.32 29.69 4.29
C ILE A 178 9.68 29.86 5.78
N HIS A 179 9.04 29.10 6.66
CA HIS A 179 9.11 29.29 8.11
C HIS A 179 9.89 28.18 8.84
N GLY A 180 10.40 27.19 8.11
CA GLY A 180 11.03 26.02 8.69
C GLY A 180 10.03 25.10 9.41
N PRO A 181 10.53 24.05 10.09
CA PRO A 181 9.70 23.06 10.78
C PRO A 181 8.90 23.64 11.95
N GLU A 182 9.36 24.72 12.58
CA GLU A 182 8.72 25.34 13.75
C GLU A 182 7.48 26.17 13.39
N GLY A 183 7.44 26.75 12.19
CA GLY A 183 6.29 27.52 11.71
C GLY A 183 5.12 26.64 11.25
N LEU A 184 5.25 25.31 11.29
CA LEU A 184 4.27 24.41 10.73
C LEU A 184 3.20 24.00 11.76
N PRO A 185 1.92 24.37 11.56
CA PRO A 185 0.88 24.03 12.52
C PRO A 185 0.76 22.51 12.67
N PRO A 186 0.68 21.98 13.90
CA PRO A 186 0.61 20.53 14.12
C PRO A 186 -0.56 19.88 13.36
N TRP A 187 -1.73 20.51 13.33
CA TRP A 187 -2.90 19.98 12.63
C TRP A 187 -2.66 19.85 11.12
N LEU A 188 -1.92 20.78 10.51
CA LEU A 188 -1.62 20.77 9.08
C LEU A 188 -0.62 19.66 8.72
N ARG A 189 0.34 19.39 9.61
CA ARG A 189 1.24 18.22 9.49
C ARG A 189 0.47 16.91 9.50
N HIS A 190 -0.42 16.72 10.47
CA HIS A 190 -1.21 15.49 10.57
C HIS A 190 -2.18 15.36 9.39
N ALA A 191 -2.80 16.46 8.96
CA ALA A 191 -3.71 16.48 7.82
C ALA A 191 -2.99 16.09 6.51
N SER A 192 -1.83 16.66 6.23
CA SER A 192 -1.05 16.35 5.02
C SER A 192 -0.57 14.90 4.99
N LEU A 193 -0.07 14.37 6.11
CA LEU A 193 0.30 12.96 6.24
C LEU A 193 -0.91 12.04 6.02
N PHE A 194 -2.01 12.30 6.72
CA PHE A 194 -3.23 11.50 6.64
C PHE A 194 -3.80 11.50 5.21
N LEU A 195 -3.93 12.67 4.60
CA LEU A 195 -4.48 12.82 3.24
C LEU A 195 -3.60 12.18 2.18
N SER A 196 -2.28 12.27 2.34
CA SER A 196 -1.33 11.62 1.41
C SER A 196 -1.49 10.10 1.46
N LEU A 197 -1.47 9.51 2.67
CA LEU A 197 -1.63 8.07 2.87
C LEU A 197 -3.01 7.58 2.41
N TYR A 198 -4.06 8.35 2.72
CA TYR A 198 -5.41 8.10 2.24
C TYR A 198 -5.47 8.06 0.71
N TYR A 199 -4.90 9.07 0.04
CA TYR A 199 -4.92 9.16 -1.42
C TYR A 199 -4.14 8.01 -2.07
N PHE A 200 -2.98 7.65 -1.52
CA PHE A 200 -2.21 6.50 -1.99
C PHE A 200 -2.94 5.17 -1.78
N GLY A 201 -3.72 5.05 -0.70
CA GLY A 201 -4.58 3.89 -0.47
C GLY A 201 -5.77 3.80 -1.43
N ALA A 202 -6.31 4.95 -1.84
CA ALA A 202 -7.48 5.02 -2.73
C ALA A 202 -7.17 4.68 -4.20
N ARG A 203 -5.91 4.58 -4.60
CA ARG A 203 -5.46 4.30 -5.97
C ARG A 203 -5.09 2.83 -6.19
#